data_AF-A0A7Y5IDK9-F1
#
_entry.id   AF-A0A7Y5IDK9-F1
#
_cell.length_a   1.000
_cell.length_b   1.000
_cell.length_c   1.000
_cell.angle_alpha   90.00
_cell.angle_beta   90.00
_cell.angle_gamma   90.00
#
_symmetry.space_group_name_H-M   'P 1'
#
loop_
_entity.id
_entity.type
_entity.pdbx_description
1 polymer ?
#
loop_
_entity_poly.entity_id
_entity_poly.type
_entity_poly.pdbx_seq_one_letter_code
_entity_poly.pdbx_strand_id
1 'polypeptide(L)'
;MRTVLILAVAAIQGILAQSSAPYYPLTVGNRWYYDSSSVPVRVVNDTLMPNGRIYTVLDRSDRAGGIYVRTDSAYVYYYGYRQDIETRFFSLKGAVGDTVRIFMQERTTITAIDSISVFGKKARRIRYRYDALVTNEFELTEGFGLTAKHFYGDPPPPWPNYSNILTGCVVNGVQFGNVVKVIVCGPDVPDQFTLGQNFPNPFNPSTTIPFTLSEDGSTRLSVFDMLGREVAVVASGFRRAGSYAEQWTAQGLASGIYFYQLISGGRRTVRTFHLLR
;
A
#
# COMPACT_ATOMS: atom_id res chain seq x y z
N MET A 1 -28.60 13.43 56.09
CA MET A 1 -28.54 11.95 55.94
C MET A 1 -29.33 11.55 54.70
N ARG A 2 -28.81 10.55 53.97
CA ARG A 2 -29.32 9.91 52.73
C ARG A 2 -28.84 10.50 51.40
N THR A 3 -27.60 10.14 51.08
CA THR A 3 -27.05 9.98 49.73
C THR A 3 -27.89 8.95 48.96
N VAL A 4 -28.39 9.30 47.78
CA VAL A 4 -28.98 8.34 46.83
C VAL A 4 -28.04 8.28 45.62
N LEU A 5 -27.44 7.11 45.43
CA LEU A 5 -26.58 6.75 44.30
C LEU A 5 -27.39 6.85 43.00
N ILE A 6 -26.88 7.62 42.04
CA ILE A 6 -27.29 7.54 40.64
C ILE A 6 -26.60 6.29 40.06
N LEU A 7 -27.36 5.20 39.88
CA LEU A 7 -26.90 4.02 39.16
C LEU A 7 -26.84 4.35 37.67
N ALA A 8 -25.66 4.72 37.17
CA ALA A 8 -25.38 4.72 35.75
C ALA A 8 -25.30 3.25 35.29
N VAL A 9 -26.39 2.73 34.73
CA VAL A 9 -26.38 1.45 34.02
C VAL A 9 -25.62 1.66 32.72
N ALA A 10 -24.31 1.45 32.77
CA ALA A 10 -23.49 1.28 31.58
C ALA A 10 -23.95 -0.02 30.90
N ALA A 11 -24.83 0.12 29.91
CA ALA A 11 -25.13 -0.97 28.98
C ALA A 11 -23.87 -1.24 28.16
N ILE A 12 -23.02 -2.15 28.67
CA ILE A 12 -22.05 -2.87 27.86
C ILE A 12 -22.88 -3.78 26.95
N GLN A 13 -23.40 -3.21 25.86
CA GLN A 13 -23.86 -4.02 24.75
C GLN A 13 -22.62 -4.71 24.18
N GLY A 14 -22.58 -6.02 24.38
CA GLY A 14 -21.59 -6.88 23.76
C GLY A 14 -21.47 -6.53 22.29
N ILE A 15 -20.25 -6.21 21.88
CA ILE A 15 -19.88 -6.04 20.48
C ILE A 15 -20.28 -7.35 19.81
N LEU A 16 -21.41 -7.33 19.08
CA LEU A 16 -21.83 -8.45 18.27
C LEU A 16 -20.70 -8.69 17.27
N ALA A 17 -19.96 -9.78 17.47
CA ALA A 17 -18.96 -10.22 16.53
C ALA A 17 -19.62 -10.25 15.15
N GLN A 18 -19.07 -9.46 14.23
CA GLN A 18 -19.48 -9.46 12.82
C GLN A 18 -19.55 -10.93 12.39
N SER A 19 -20.69 -11.37 11.84
CA SER A 19 -20.87 -12.76 11.42
C SER A 19 -19.65 -13.17 10.61
N SER A 20 -18.88 -14.14 11.10
CA SER A 20 -17.61 -14.52 10.49
C SER A 20 -17.91 -15.05 9.10
N ALA A 21 -17.84 -14.17 8.09
CA ALA A 21 -17.94 -14.62 6.72
C ALA A 21 -16.80 -15.61 6.54
N PRO A 22 -17.08 -16.83 6.04
CA PRO A 22 -16.10 -17.90 6.03
C PRO A 22 -14.85 -17.51 5.23
N TYR A 23 -14.99 -16.54 4.34
CA TYR A 23 -13.94 -16.02 3.49
C TYR A 23 -13.02 -14.99 4.14
N TYR A 24 -13.51 -14.03 4.94
CA TYR A 24 -12.70 -12.90 5.37
C TYR A 24 -12.66 -12.79 6.90
N PRO A 25 -11.63 -13.36 7.56
CA PRO A 25 -11.59 -13.40 9.02
C PRO A 25 -11.18 -12.03 9.58
N LEU A 26 -12.17 -11.20 9.90
CA LEU A 26 -12.02 -9.81 10.36
C LEU A 26 -11.86 -9.67 11.88
N THR A 27 -11.34 -10.69 12.57
CA THR A 27 -11.09 -10.63 14.02
C THR A 27 -9.87 -9.77 14.32
N VAL A 28 -9.97 -8.89 15.33
CA VAL A 28 -8.86 -8.06 15.81
C VAL A 28 -7.62 -8.90 16.11
N GLY A 29 -6.47 -8.43 15.62
CA GLY A 29 -5.18 -9.15 15.70
C GLY A 29 -4.85 -9.99 14.47
N ASN A 30 -5.81 -10.25 13.59
CA ASN A 30 -5.53 -10.89 12.31
C ASN A 30 -4.71 -9.97 11.40
N ARG A 31 -3.84 -10.56 10.59
CA ARG A 31 -2.90 -9.82 9.73
C ARG A 31 -2.51 -10.62 8.50
N TRP A 32 -2.32 -9.92 7.38
CA TRP A 32 -1.98 -10.50 6.08
C TRP A 32 -0.72 -9.86 5.52
N TYR A 33 0.21 -10.69 5.08
CA TYR A 33 1.49 -10.32 4.50
C TYR A 33 1.44 -10.65 3.02
N TYR A 34 1.85 -9.69 2.19
CA TYR A 34 1.84 -9.86 0.75
C TYR A 34 3.24 -9.59 0.19
N ASP A 35 3.53 -10.15 -0.99
CA ASP A 35 4.80 -9.98 -1.70
C ASP A 35 5.09 -8.50 -2.06
N SER A 36 4.07 -7.73 -2.42
CA SER A 36 4.22 -6.36 -2.92
C SER A 36 4.33 -5.28 -1.83
N SER A 37 4.21 -5.62 -0.55
CA SER A 37 4.33 -4.66 0.57
C SER A 37 5.16 -5.21 1.72
N SER A 38 5.99 -4.34 2.31
CA SER A 38 6.72 -4.63 3.55
C SER A 38 5.87 -4.47 4.81
N VAL A 39 4.68 -3.88 4.69
CA VAL A 39 3.75 -3.64 5.80
C VAL A 39 2.56 -4.59 5.67
N PRO A 40 2.24 -5.39 6.71
CA PRO A 40 1.07 -6.24 6.67
C PRO A 40 -0.21 -5.41 6.78
N VAL A 41 -1.28 -5.89 6.16
CA VAL A 41 -2.64 -5.42 6.43
C VAL A 41 -3.05 -5.97 7.80
N ARG A 42 -3.53 -5.13 8.72
CA ARG A 42 -3.86 -5.54 10.09
C ARG A 42 -5.29 -5.23 10.44
N VAL A 43 -5.98 -6.14 11.11
CA VAL A 43 -7.24 -5.82 11.78
C VAL A 43 -6.93 -5.09 13.09
N VAL A 44 -7.35 -3.83 13.20
CA VAL A 44 -7.01 -2.98 14.35
C VAL A 44 -8.15 -2.92 15.35
N ASN A 45 -9.34 -2.52 14.90
CA ASN A 45 -10.51 -2.36 15.74
C ASN A 45 -11.77 -2.29 14.87
N ASP A 46 -12.93 -2.27 15.52
CA ASP A 46 -14.19 -1.93 14.87
C ASP A 46 -14.52 -0.44 15.08
N THR A 47 -15.30 0.13 14.16
CA THR A 47 -15.77 1.52 14.23
C THR A 47 -17.19 1.65 13.66
N LEU A 48 -17.98 2.58 14.21
CA LEU A 48 -19.30 2.94 13.71
C LEU A 48 -19.16 3.99 12.59
N MET A 49 -19.70 3.70 11.42
CA MET A 49 -19.71 4.64 10.29
C MET A 49 -20.99 5.48 10.24
N PRO A 50 -20.96 6.65 9.55
CA PRO A 50 -22.12 7.54 9.38
C PRO A 50 -23.42 6.86 8.90
N ASN A 51 -23.33 5.77 8.15
CA ASN A 51 -24.48 4.98 7.73
C ASN A 51 -25.10 4.10 8.84
N GLY A 52 -24.63 4.23 10.08
CA GLY A 52 -25.15 3.54 11.26
C GLY A 52 -24.69 2.08 11.39
N ARG A 53 -23.71 1.63 10.60
CA ARG A 53 -23.21 0.25 10.62
C ARG A 53 -21.79 0.16 11.17
N ILE A 54 -21.48 -0.98 11.80
CA ILE A 54 -20.16 -1.27 12.33
C ILE A 54 -19.29 -1.87 11.22
N TYR A 55 -18.10 -1.30 11.04
CA TYR A 55 -17.07 -1.76 10.13
C TYR A 55 -15.80 -2.09 10.90
N THR A 56 -15.11 -3.11 10.43
CA THR A 56 -13.78 -3.44 10.88
C THR A 56 -12.76 -2.56 10.14
N VAL A 57 -11.86 -1.96 10.90
CA VAL A 57 -10.76 -1.13 10.41
C VAL A 57 -9.58 -2.04 10.09
N LEU A 58 -9.22 -2.06 8.80
CA LEU A 58 -7.98 -2.64 8.31
C LEU A 58 -6.95 -1.52 8.15
N ASP A 59 -5.89 -1.57 8.95
CA ASP A 59 -4.75 -0.68 8.82
C ASP A 59 -3.77 -1.19 7.77
N ARG A 60 -3.31 -0.23 6.99
CA ARG A 60 -2.22 -0.34 6.03
C ARG A 60 -1.31 0.82 6.32
N SER A 61 -0.35 0.64 7.23
CA SER A 61 0.49 1.73 7.70
C SER A 61 1.33 2.39 6.58
N ASP A 62 1.34 1.79 5.38
CA ASP A 62 1.94 2.32 4.13
C ASP A 62 1.02 3.26 3.32
N ARG A 63 -0.26 3.45 3.69
CA ARG A 63 -1.22 4.31 2.97
C ARG A 63 -2.06 5.16 3.92
N ALA A 64 -2.18 6.45 3.61
CA ALA A 64 -3.07 7.35 4.34
C ALA A 64 -4.55 6.99 4.06
N GLY A 65 -5.31 6.75 5.14
CA GLY A 65 -6.73 6.36 5.09
C GLY A 65 -6.91 4.86 5.26
N GLY A 66 -7.41 4.44 6.43
CA GLY A 66 -7.72 3.04 6.72
C GLY A 66 -8.76 2.46 5.76
N ILE A 67 -8.75 1.13 5.59
CA ILE A 67 -9.75 0.41 4.81
C ILE A 67 -10.83 -0.06 5.77
N TYR A 68 -12.10 0.22 5.47
CA TYR A 68 -13.22 -0.12 6.33
C TYR A 68 -14.06 -1.22 5.69
N VAL A 69 -14.08 -2.38 6.33
CA VAL A 69 -14.68 -3.59 5.77
C VAL A 69 -15.76 -4.14 6.70
N ARG A 70 -16.87 -4.55 6.11
CA ARG A 70 -17.91 -5.32 6.78
C ARG A 70 -18.23 -6.54 5.95
N THR A 71 -18.57 -7.65 6.59
CA THR A 71 -19.11 -8.81 5.89
C THR A 71 -20.46 -9.22 6.45
N ASP A 72 -21.28 -9.85 5.62
CA ASP A 72 -22.41 -10.67 6.06
C ASP A 72 -22.39 -12.02 5.33
N SER A 73 -23.51 -12.76 5.37
CA SER A 73 -23.58 -14.08 4.75
C SER A 73 -23.52 -14.07 3.22
N ALA A 74 -23.69 -12.91 2.56
CA ALA A 74 -23.82 -12.81 1.12
C ALA A 74 -22.75 -11.92 0.48
N TYR A 75 -22.25 -10.89 1.17
CA TYR A 75 -21.31 -9.95 0.58
C TYR A 75 -20.18 -9.49 1.51
N VAL A 76 -19.11 -9.02 0.88
CA VAL A 76 -18.10 -8.15 1.49
C VAL A 76 -18.38 -6.71 1.07
N TYR A 77 -18.43 -5.82 2.05
CA TYR A 77 -18.73 -4.42 1.92
C TYR A 77 -17.51 -3.58 2.24
N TYR A 78 -17.26 -2.57 1.42
CA TYR A 78 -16.26 -1.53 1.68
C TYR A 78 -16.96 -0.20 1.90
N TYR A 79 -16.46 0.58 2.85
CA TYR A 79 -16.97 1.92 3.10
C TYR A 79 -15.94 2.98 2.70
N GLY A 80 -16.35 3.87 1.79
CA GLY A 80 -15.52 4.95 1.26
C GLY A 80 -15.70 6.25 2.03
N TYR A 81 -14.75 6.58 2.92
CA TYR A 81 -14.84 7.76 3.79
C TYR A 81 -14.99 9.09 3.04
N ARG A 82 -14.37 9.24 1.85
CA ARG A 82 -14.46 10.48 1.06
C ARG A 82 -15.84 10.72 0.44
N GLN A 83 -16.64 9.67 0.27
CA GLN A 83 -17.90 9.70 -0.47
C GLN A 83 -19.09 9.38 0.43
N ASP A 84 -18.86 8.91 1.65
CA ASP A 84 -19.89 8.41 2.58
C ASP A 84 -20.80 7.34 1.93
N ILE A 85 -20.18 6.37 1.25
CA ILE A 85 -20.89 5.33 0.51
C ILE A 85 -20.39 3.94 0.93
N GLU A 86 -21.35 3.06 1.23
CA GLU A 86 -21.11 1.62 1.33
C GLU A 86 -21.22 0.97 -0.06
N THR A 87 -20.22 0.16 -0.42
CA THR A 87 -20.16 -0.56 -1.68
C THR A 87 -20.08 -2.06 -1.44
N ARG A 88 -20.97 -2.82 -2.09
CA ARG A 88 -20.90 -4.28 -2.18
C ARG A 88 -19.83 -4.64 -3.20
N PHE A 89 -18.70 -5.19 -2.75
CA PHE A 89 -17.57 -5.44 -3.64
C PHE A 89 -17.44 -6.93 -4.01
N PHE A 90 -17.59 -7.84 -3.06
CA PHE A 90 -17.53 -9.29 -3.35
C PHE A 90 -18.85 -9.97 -3.01
N SER A 91 -19.37 -10.78 -3.93
CA SER A 91 -20.46 -11.74 -3.65
C SER A 91 -19.88 -13.07 -3.18
N LEU A 92 -20.39 -13.58 -2.07
CA LEU A 92 -19.94 -14.83 -1.43
C LEU A 92 -20.80 -16.04 -1.80
N LYS A 93 -21.99 -15.82 -2.37
CA LYS A 93 -23.00 -16.86 -2.67
C LYS A 93 -23.37 -16.98 -4.15
N GLY A 94 -22.76 -16.19 -5.03
CA GLY A 94 -23.05 -16.23 -6.47
C GLY A 94 -22.46 -17.46 -7.19
N ALA A 95 -22.89 -17.65 -8.42
CA ALA A 95 -22.34 -18.58 -9.40
C ALA A 95 -21.35 -17.89 -10.34
N VAL A 96 -20.58 -18.67 -11.10
CA VAL A 96 -19.70 -18.14 -12.16
C VAL A 96 -20.54 -17.41 -13.19
N GLY A 97 -20.14 -16.19 -13.54
CA GLY A 97 -20.87 -15.26 -14.40
C GLY A 97 -21.73 -14.25 -13.65
N ASP A 98 -22.05 -14.47 -12.37
CA ASP A 98 -22.81 -13.50 -11.58
C ASP A 98 -22.02 -12.21 -11.40
N THR A 99 -22.74 -11.09 -11.43
CA THR A 99 -22.15 -9.75 -11.29
C THR A 99 -22.69 -9.03 -10.06
N VAL A 100 -21.80 -8.27 -9.41
CA VAL A 100 -22.15 -7.30 -8.37
C VAL A 100 -21.84 -5.92 -8.92
N ARG A 101 -22.84 -5.04 -8.93
CA ARG A 101 -22.65 -3.64 -9.34
C ARG A 101 -21.91 -2.89 -8.23
N ILE A 102 -20.81 -2.25 -8.61
CA ILE A 102 -19.91 -1.45 -7.78
C ILE A 102 -19.98 -0.02 -8.32
N PHE A 103 -20.36 0.93 -7.47
CA PHE A 103 -20.54 2.34 -7.85
C PHE A 103 -21.38 2.54 -9.13
N MET A 104 -21.44 3.76 -9.66
CA MET A 104 -22.46 4.19 -10.62
C MET A 104 -22.60 3.28 -11.85
N GLN A 105 -21.57 2.59 -12.34
CA GLN A 105 -21.68 1.71 -13.53
C GLN A 105 -20.76 0.48 -13.54
N GLU A 106 -19.83 0.34 -12.59
CA GLU A 106 -18.81 -0.70 -12.64
C GLU A 106 -19.32 -2.02 -12.05
N ARG A 107 -18.64 -3.13 -12.34
CA ARG A 107 -19.07 -4.46 -11.92
C ARG A 107 -17.88 -5.33 -11.56
N THR A 108 -18.04 -6.10 -10.50
CA THR A 108 -17.25 -7.32 -10.27
C THR A 108 -18.04 -8.52 -10.76
N THR A 109 -17.42 -9.35 -11.58
CA THR A 109 -17.97 -10.60 -12.11
C THR A 109 -17.25 -11.77 -11.45
N ILE A 110 -17.99 -12.80 -11.02
CA ILE A 110 -17.38 -14.05 -10.56
C ILE A 110 -16.88 -14.81 -11.80
N THR A 111 -15.56 -15.00 -11.91
CA THR A 111 -14.95 -15.68 -13.06
C THR A 111 -14.69 -17.15 -12.82
N ALA A 112 -14.50 -17.55 -11.58
CA ALA A 112 -14.32 -18.96 -11.21
C ALA A 112 -14.64 -19.19 -9.74
N ILE A 113 -15.09 -20.42 -9.46
CA ILE A 113 -15.21 -20.96 -8.10
C ILE A 113 -14.56 -22.33 -8.13
N ASP A 114 -13.47 -22.48 -7.40
CA ASP A 114 -12.66 -23.70 -7.40
C ASP A 114 -12.09 -24.01 -6.01
N SER A 115 -11.41 -25.16 -5.88
CA SER A 115 -10.68 -25.52 -4.65
C SER A 115 -9.18 -25.32 -4.89
N ILE A 116 -8.51 -24.72 -3.92
CA ILE A 116 -7.06 -24.47 -3.94
C ILE A 116 -6.43 -24.95 -2.63
N SER A 117 -5.14 -25.24 -2.64
CA SER A 117 -4.35 -25.44 -1.42
C SER A 117 -3.61 -24.16 -1.09
N VAL A 118 -3.94 -23.53 0.04
CA VAL A 118 -3.25 -22.34 0.55
C VAL A 118 -2.57 -22.73 1.86
N PHE A 119 -1.24 -22.60 1.91
CA PHE A 119 -0.40 -23.01 3.04
C PHE A 119 -0.66 -24.46 3.51
N GLY A 120 -0.87 -25.37 2.55
CA GLY A 120 -1.15 -26.79 2.82
C GLY A 120 -2.58 -27.09 3.25
N LYS A 121 -3.46 -26.09 3.36
CA LYS A 121 -4.88 -26.27 3.66
C LYS A 121 -5.71 -26.14 2.39
N LYS A 122 -6.49 -27.17 2.09
CA LYS A 122 -7.49 -27.12 1.02
C LYS A 122 -8.61 -26.19 1.44
N ALA A 123 -8.91 -25.19 0.60
CA ALA A 123 -9.94 -24.19 0.84
C ALA A 123 -10.68 -23.86 -0.45
N ARG A 124 -11.94 -23.42 -0.33
CA ARG A 124 -12.71 -22.93 -1.46
C ARG A 124 -12.27 -21.52 -1.81
N ARG A 125 -12.06 -21.25 -3.10
CA ARG A 125 -11.66 -19.94 -3.63
C ARG A 125 -12.70 -19.43 -4.62
N ILE A 126 -12.95 -18.12 -4.56
CA ILE A 126 -13.74 -17.39 -5.55
C ILE A 126 -12.83 -16.38 -6.23
N ARG A 127 -12.84 -16.37 -7.56
CA ARG A 127 -12.13 -15.38 -8.38
C ARG A 127 -13.12 -14.38 -8.93
N TYR A 128 -12.74 -13.10 -8.82
CA TYR A 128 -13.53 -11.98 -9.30
C TYR A 128 -12.72 -11.21 -10.32
N ARG A 129 -13.38 -10.74 -11.37
CA ARG A 129 -12.84 -9.76 -12.31
C ARG A 129 -13.63 -8.48 -12.18
N TYR A 130 -12.94 -7.38 -12.05
CA TYR A 130 -13.49 -6.04 -12.08
C TYR A 130 -12.94 -5.33 -13.30
N ASP A 131 -13.84 -4.95 -14.19
CA ASP A 131 -13.49 -4.27 -15.43
C ASP A 131 -13.91 -2.80 -15.30
N ALA A 132 -12.90 -1.92 -15.31
CA ALA A 132 -13.06 -0.47 -15.37
C ALA A 132 -12.11 0.08 -16.45
N LEU A 133 -11.42 1.20 -16.20
CA LEU A 133 -10.29 1.63 -17.06
C LEU A 133 -9.14 0.62 -17.07
N VAL A 134 -9.08 -0.26 -16.07
CA VAL A 134 -8.08 -1.31 -15.91
C VAL A 134 -8.78 -2.57 -15.40
N THR A 135 -8.38 -3.73 -15.90
CA THR A 135 -8.91 -5.01 -15.43
C THR A 135 -8.17 -5.44 -14.16
N ASN A 136 -8.93 -5.66 -13.09
CA ASN A 136 -8.43 -6.16 -11.83
C ASN A 136 -8.99 -7.56 -11.61
N GLU A 137 -8.13 -8.50 -11.23
CA GLU A 137 -8.58 -9.82 -10.75
C GLU A 137 -8.30 -9.93 -9.25
N PHE A 138 -9.26 -10.50 -8.51
CA PHE A 138 -9.17 -10.70 -7.08
C PHE A 138 -9.46 -12.16 -6.76
N GLU A 139 -8.71 -12.71 -5.80
CA GLU A 139 -8.94 -14.05 -5.30
C GLU A 139 -9.29 -13.98 -3.82
N LEU A 140 -10.49 -14.45 -3.47
CA LEU A 140 -10.94 -14.56 -2.09
C LEU A 140 -11.01 -16.03 -1.70
N THR A 141 -10.28 -16.42 -0.66
CA THR A 141 -10.16 -17.82 -0.23
C THR A 141 -10.70 -17.99 1.18
N GLU A 142 -11.48 -19.06 1.36
CA GLU A 142 -12.07 -19.43 2.63
C GLU A 142 -11.01 -19.57 3.74
N GLY A 143 -11.25 -18.90 4.88
CA GLY A 143 -10.37 -18.87 6.04
C GLY A 143 -9.15 -17.93 5.91
N PHE A 144 -8.87 -17.42 4.71
CA PHE A 144 -7.64 -16.66 4.43
C PHE A 144 -7.87 -15.25 3.91
N GLY A 145 -9.08 -14.87 3.48
CA GLY A 145 -9.35 -13.54 2.97
C GLY A 145 -8.87 -13.35 1.54
N LEU A 146 -8.42 -12.13 1.23
CA LEU A 146 -7.89 -11.79 -0.08
C LEU A 146 -6.50 -12.44 -0.24
N THR A 147 -6.41 -13.48 -1.08
CA THR A 147 -5.16 -14.24 -1.27
C THR A 147 -4.35 -13.77 -2.46
N ALA A 148 -4.99 -13.15 -3.44
CA ALA A 148 -4.29 -12.52 -4.55
C ALA A 148 -5.08 -11.36 -5.13
N LYS A 149 -4.34 -10.38 -5.65
CA LYS A 149 -4.86 -9.34 -6.53
C LYS A 149 -3.94 -9.17 -7.72
N HIS A 150 -4.48 -9.24 -8.92
CA HIS A 150 -3.75 -9.02 -10.16
C HIS A 150 -4.29 -7.79 -10.87
N PHE A 151 -3.40 -7.05 -11.50
CA PHE A 151 -3.73 -5.84 -12.24
C PHE A 151 -3.20 -5.98 -13.66
N TYR A 152 -4.10 -5.85 -14.63
CA TYR A 152 -3.82 -5.95 -16.05
C TYR A 152 -4.40 -4.72 -16.75
N GLY A 153 -3.56 -3.92 -17.42
CA GLY A 153 -4.06 -2.91 -18.35
C GLY A 153 -4.03 -3.43 -19.77
N ASP A 154 -5.03 -3.02 -20.56
CA ASP A 154 -5.02 -3.18 -22.02
C ASP A 154 -5.33 -1.82 -22.67
N PRO A 155 -4.36 -1.17 -23.35
CA PRO A 155 -2.98 -1.62 -23.52
C PRO A 155 -2.21 -1.67 -22.18
N PRO A 156 -1.12 -2.45 -22.08
CA PRO A 156 -0.31 -2.55 -20.87
C PRO A 156 0.07 -1.14 -20.40
N PRO A 157 -0.15 -0.81 -19.12
CA PRO A 157 0.22 0.51 -18.65
C PRO A 157 1.76 0.65 -18.69
N PRO A 158 2.30 1.87 -18.71
CA PRO A 158 3.75 2.09 -18.68
C PRO A 158 4.43 1.57 -17.38
N TRP A 159 3.65 1.07 -16.43
CA TRP A 159 4.10 0.44 -15.19
C TRP A 159 3.93 -1.09 -15.30
N PRO A 160 4.83 -1.91 -14.73
CA PRO A 160 4.72 -3.36 -14.81
C PRO A 160 3.39 -3.86 -14.22
N ASN A 161 2.86 -4.96 -14.77
CA ASN A 161 1.77 -5.70 -14.13
C ASN A 161 2.17 -6.00 -12.70
N TYR A 162 1.40 -5.50 -11.75
CA TYR A 162 1.65 -5.73 -10.34
C TYR A 162 0.67 -6.78 -9.84
N SER A 163 1.20 -7.77 -9.15
CA SER A 163 0.43 -8.74 -8.38
C SER A 163 0.67 -8.47 -6.90
N ASN A 164 -0.37 -8.65 -6.10
CA ASN A 164 -0.27 -8.64 -4.67
C ASN A 164 -0.72 -10.01 -4.16
N ILE A 165 0.23 -10.90 -3.92
CA ILE A 165 0.01 -12.32 -3.58
C ILE A 165 0.27 -12.51 -2.09
N LEU A 166 -0.62 -13.20 -1.40
CA LEU A 166 -0.50 -13.51 0.02
C LEU A 166 0.67 -14.47 0.23
N THR A 167 1.68 -14.01 0.97
CA THR A 167 2.87 -14.78 1.33
C THR A 167 2.76 -15.40 2.71
N GLY A 168 1.98 -14.79 3.61
CA GLY A 168 1.69 -15.32 4.93
C GLY A 168 0.54 -14.58 5.62
N CYS A 169 -0.01 -15.16 6.67
CA CYS A 169 -1.02 -14.50 7.51
C CYS A 169 -1.00 -15.03 8.95
N VAL A 170 -1.54 -14.25 9.87
CA VAL A 170 -1.93 -14.72 11.19
C VAL A 170 -3.43 -14.57 11.29
N VAL A 171 -4.13 -15.69 11.46
CA VAL A 171 -5.58 -15.75 11.56
C VAL A 171 -5.94 -16.48 12.86
N ASN A 172 -6.68 -15.79 13.74
CA ASN A 172 -7.10 -16.25 15.05
C ASN A 172 -5.93 -16.81 15.88
N GLY A 173 -4.80 -16.10 15.86
CA GLY A 173 -3.57 -16.47 16.56
C GLY A 173 -2.74 -17.58 15.88
N VAL A 174 -3.25 -18.21 14.81
CA VAL A 174 -2.52 -19.24 14.06
C VAL A 174 -1.76 -18.60 12.90
N GLN A 175 -0.47 -18.90 12.82
CA GLN A 175 0.42 -18.43 11.75
C GLN A 175 0.39 -19.39 10.55
N PHE A 176 0.27 -18.84 9.35
CA PHE A 176 0.35 -19.55 8.09
C PHE A 176 1.34 -18.88 7.13
N GLY A 177 2.09 -19.68 6.38
CA GLY A 177 3.04 -19.18 5.40
C GLY A 177 4.16 -18.34 6.00
N ASN A 178 4.69 -17.45 5.17
CA ASN A 178 5.81 -16.60 5.52
C ASN A 178 5.33 -15.26 6.12
N VAL A 179 5.07 -15.24 7.43
CA VAL A 179 4.71 -13.99 8.16
C VAL A 179 5.93 -13.20 8.61
N VAL A 180 7.10 -13.81 8.53
CA VAL A 180 8.37 -13.13 8.71
C VAL A 180 8.81 -12.88 7.28
N LYS A 181 8.75 -11.63 6.79
CA LYS A 181 9.76 -11.30 5.79
C LYS A 181 11.06 -11.51 6.56
N VAL A 182 11.75 -12.64 6.33
CA VAL A 182 13.16 -12.71 6.65
C VAL A 182 13.65 -11.51 5.86
N ILE A 183 13.91 -10.42 6.58
CA ILE A 183 14.84 -9.45 6.09
C ILE A 183 16.08 -10.31 6.05
N VAL A 184 16.33 -10.91 4.88
CA VAL A 184 17.68 -11.26 4.53
C VAL A 184 18.30 -9.88 4.53
N CYS A 185 18.84 -9.48 5.67
CA CYS A 185 19.77 -8.38 5.77
C CYS A 185 21.06 -8.82 5.06
N GLY A 186 20.95 -9.33 3.83
CA GLY A 186 21.85 -8.86 2.81
C GLY A 186 21.54 -7.37 2.68
N PRO A 187 22.54 -6.51 2.53
CA PRO A 187 22.26 -5.09 2.33
C PRO A 187 21.16 -4.97 1.26
N ASP A 188 20.09 -4.21 1.56
CA ASP A 188 19.17 -3.71 0.54
C ASP A 188 20.05 -2.86 -0.37
N VAL A 189 20.73 -3.53 -1.30
CA VAL A 189 21.49 -2.94 -2.37
C VAL A 189 20.48 -2.83 -3.49
N PRO A 190 19.99 -1.62 -3.78
CA PRO A 190 19.24 -1.41 -5.00
C PRO A 190 20.07 -1.95 -6.17
N ASP A 191 19.50 -2.79 -7.03
CA ASP A 191 20.23 -3.33 -8.19
C ASP A 191 20.67 -2.23 -9.18
N GLN A 192 20.24 -0.98 -8.97
CA GLN A 192 20.42 0.13 -9.90
C GLN A 192 20.97 1.39 -9.23
N PHE A 193 22.05 1.92 -9.80
CA PHE A 193 22.55 3.27 -9.54
C PHE A 193 21.67 4.28 -10.28
N THR A 194 20.92 5.11 -9.56
CA THR A 194 20.00 6.08 -10.16
C THR A 194 20.09 7.45 -9.49
N LEU A 195 19.90 8.50 -10.29
CA LEU A 195 19.62 9.85 -9.82
C LEU A 195 18.21 10.19 -10.30
N GLY A 196 17.29 10.39 -9.36
CA GLY A 196 15.90 10.71 -9.64
C GLY A 196 15.69 12.20 -9.89
N GLN A 197 14.53 12.54 -10.45
CA GLN A 197 14.16 13.94 -10.62
C GLN A 197 13.91 14.58 -9.26
N ASN A 198 14.47 15.77 -9.05
CA ASN A 198 14.18 16.55 -7.86
C ASN A 198 12.68 16.89 -7.77
N PHE A 199 12.14 16.93 -6.55
CA PHE A 199 10.75 17.33 -6.32
C PHE A 199 10.64 18.33 -5.16
N PRO A 200 9.91 19.45 -5.35
CA PRO A 200 9.26 19.87 -6.61
C PRO A 200 10.27 20.26 -7.70
N ASN A 201 9.85 20.29 -8.98
CA ASN A 201 10.59 20.86 -10.12
C ASN A 201 9.57 21.45 -11.12
N PRO A 202 9.53 22.79 -11.36
CA PRO A 202 10.39 23.81 -10.75
C PRO A 202 10.23 23.93 -9.22
N PHE A 203 11.23 24.48 -8.52
CA PHE A 203 11.21 24.63 -7.05
C PHE A 203 11.54 26.05 -6.59
N ASN A 204 11.07 26.44 -5.40
CA ASN A 204 11.37 27.72 -4.74
C ASN A 204 11.35 27.59 -3.21
N PRO A 205 12.43 27.88 -2.46
CA PRO A 205 13.84 27.71 -2.83
C PRO A 205 14.37 26.31 -2.47
N SER A 206 13.50 25.42 -1.98
CA SER A 206 13.89 24.09 -1.48
C SER A 206 13.36 22.96 -2.36
N THR A 207 14.14 21.90 -2.52
CA THR A 207 13.78 20.69 -3.27
C THR A 207 14.39 19.46 -2.61
N THR A 208 13.85 18.29 -2.91
CA THR A 208 14.40 16.99 -2.50
C THR A 208 14.97 16.28 -3.71
N ILE A 209 16.20 15.79 -3.62
CA ILE A 209 16.90 15.08 -4.68
C ILE A 209 16.99 13.59 -4.30
N PRO A 210 16.12 12.73 -4.85
CA PRO A 210 16.18 11.29 -4.60
C PRO A 210 17.29 10.65 -5.44
N PHE A 211 18.08 9.75 -4.85
CA PHE A 211 19.03 8.92 -5.58
C PHE A 211 19.25 7.57 -4.90
N THR A 212 19.83 6.65 -5.67
CA THR A 212 19.95 5.25 -5.30
C THR A 212 21.36 4.77 -5.63
N LEU A 213 22.01 4.09 -4.68
CA LEU A 213 23.36 3.55 -4.82
C LEU A 213 23.30 2.02 -4.85
N SER A 214 23.83 1.41 -5.90
CA SER A 214 23.89 -0.05 -6.06
C SER A 214 25.14 -0.70 -5.47
N GLU A 215 26.01 0.06 -4.84
CA GLU A 215 27.22 -0.43 -4.18
C GLU A 215 27.69 0.62 -3.17
N ASP A 216 28.42 0.16 -2.15
CA ASP A 216 29.09 1.03 -1.19
C ASP A 216 30.19 1.83 -1.90
N GLY A 217 30.33 3.11 -1.57
CA GLY A 217 31.38 3.91 -2.19
C GLY A 217 31.43 5.36 -1.73
N SER A 218 32.48 6.06 -2.17
CA SER A 218 32.58 7.51 -2.02
C SER A 218 31.55 8.18 -2.93
N THR A 219 30.54 8.78 -2.33
CA THR A 219 29.45 9.46 -3.03
C THR A 219 29.61 10.97 -2.95
N ARG A 220 29.37 11.66 -4.07
CA ARG A 220 29.29 13.14 -4.13
C ARG A 220 28.11 13.57 -4.99
N LEU A 221 27.23 14.38 -4.41
CA LEU A 221 26.13 15.07 -5.08
C LEU A 221 26.46 16.56 -5.15
N SER A 222 26.77 17.06 -6.34
CA SER A 222 27.16 18.45 -6.60
C SER A 222 26.15 19.15 -7.52
N VAL A 223 26.00 20.45 -7.37
CA VAL A 223 25.17 21.33 -8.22
C VAL A 223 26.09 22.25 -9.02
N PHE A 224 25.76 22.45 -10.29
CA PHE A 224 26.48 23.25 -11.26
C PHE A 224 25.57 24.26 -11.95
N ASP A 225 26.11 25.42 -12.28
CA ASP A 225 25.45 26.39 -13.16
C ASP A 225 25.59 26.03 -14.65
N MET A 226 25.02 26.86 -15.54
CA MET A 226 25.10 26.66 -16.99
C MET A 226 26.50 26.78 -17.59
N LEU A 227 27.45 27.37 -16.86
CA LEU A 227 28.86 27.47 -17.25
C LEU A 227 29.68 26.28 -16.72
N GLY A 228 29.05 25.33 -16.02
CA GLY A 228 29.71 24.18 -15.43
C GLY A 228 30.48 24.50 -14.14
N ARG A 229 30.25 25.65 -13.51
CA ARG A 229 30.87 25.98 -12.22
C ARG A 229 30.12 25.27 -11.10
N GLU A 230 30.84 24.58 -10.21
CA GLU A 230 30.25 23.98 -9.01
C GLU A 230 29.77 25.10 -8.07
N VAL A 231 28.45 25.19 -7.85
CA VAL A 231 27.83 26.21 -6.99
C VAL A 231 27.45 25.68 -5.62
N ALA A 232 27.33 24.36 -5.46
CA ALA A 232 27.08 23.73 -4.17
C ALA A 232 27.46 22.24 -4.17
N VAL A 233 27.76 21.72 -2.98
CA VAL A 233 27.86 20.29 -2.69
C VAL A 233 26.74 19.95 -1.72
N VAL A 234 25.77 19.15 -2.17
CA VAL A 234 24.58 18.78 -1.39
C VAL A 234 24.91 17.64 -0.43
N ALA A 235 25.68 16.67 -0.90
CA ALA A 235 26.12 15.53 -0.10
C ALA A 235 27.51 15.08 -0.54
N SER A 236 28.38 14.73 0.40
CA SER A 236 29.69 14.16 0.10
C SER A 236 30.12 13.21 1.21
N GLY A 237 30.77 12.10 0.86
CA GLY A 237 31.36 11.15 1.80
C GLY A 237 31.12 9.70 1.42
N PHE A 238 31.63 8.78 2.23
CA PHE A 238 31.36 7.36 2.04
C PHE A 238 29.89 7.05 2.38
N ARG A 239 29.19 6.38 1.47
CA ARG A 239 27.81 5.92 1.67
C ARG A 239 27.72 4.45 1.33
N ARG A 240 26.85 3.75 2.08
CA ARG A 240 26.50 2.37 1.76
C ARG A 240 25.52 2.34 0.60
N ALA A 241 25.45 1.22 -0.09
CA ALA A 241 24.36 0.92 -0.99
C ALA A 241 23.01 1.13 -0.29
N GLY A 242 22.04 1.69 -1.04
CA GLY A 242 20.74 2.09 -0.50
C GLY A 242 20.12 3.28 -1.23
N SER A 243 18.91 3.62 -0.81
CA SER A 243 18.15 4.77 -1.34
C SER A 243 18.27 5.97 -0.41
N TYR A 244 18.45 7.15 -1.00
CA TYR A 244 18.67 8.41 -0.30
C TYR A 244 17.77 9.50 -0.88
N ALA A 245 17.41 10.46 -0.03
CA ALA A 245 16.66 11.66 -0.42
C ALA A 245 17.29 12.85 0.29
N GLU A 246 18.10 13.62 -0.44
CA GLU A 246 18.80 14.78 0.12
C GLU A 246 17.97 16.03 -0.10
N GLN A 247 17.68 16.74 1.00
CA GLN A 247 17.01 18.02 0.94
C GLN A 247 18.04 19.12 0.67
N TRP A 248 17.76 19.98 -0.29
CA TRP A 248 18.63 21.10 -0.64
C TRP A 248 17.85 22.39 -0.79
N THR A 249 18.43 23.48 -0.28
CA THR A 249 17.89 24.84 -0.38
C THR A 249 18.88 25.71 -1.15
N ALA A 250 18.42 26.31 -2.25
CA ALA A 250 19.22 27.13 -3.15
C ALA A 250 19.42 28.56 -2.60
N GLN A 251 20.14 28.69 -1.48
CA GLN A 251 20.41 30.00 -0.87
C GLN A 251 21.38 30.82 -1.74
N GLY A 252 21.00 32.06 -2.05
CA GLY A 252 21.86 33.00 -2.79
C GLY A 252 22.00 32.74 -4.30
N LEU A 253 21.28 31.75 -4.85
CA LEU A 253 21.26 31.47 -6.29
C LEU A 253 20.14 32.24 -7.00
N ALA A 254 20.38 32.58 -8.27
CA ALA A 254 19.40 33.25 -9.14
C ALA A 254 18.47 32.24 -9.80
N SER A 255 17.24 32.64 -10.16
CA SER A 255 16.32 31.83 -10.94
C SER A 255 16.96 31.37 -12.25
N GLY A 256 16.75 30.12 -12.65
CA GLY A 256 17.36 29.58 -13.86
C GLY A 256 17.48 28.06 -13.89
N ILE A 257 18.19 27.58 -14.91
CA ILE A 257 18.50 26.16 -15.11
C ILE A 257 19.84 25.84 -14.45
N TYR A 258 19.86 24.75 -13.71
CA TYR A 258 21.06 24.20 -13.10
C TYR A 258 21.13 22.70 -13.36
N PHE A 259 22.34 22.17 -13.23
CA PHE A 259 22.61 20.75 -13.31
C PHE A 259 22.99 20.22 -11.93
N TYR A 260 22.60 19.00 -11.62
CA TYR A 260 23.09 18.29 -10.46
C TYR A 260 23.60 16.93 -10.87
N GLN A 261 24.65 16.49 -10.18
CA GLN A 261 25.45 15.35 -10.57
C GLN A 261 25.71 14.48 -9.37
N LEU A 262 25.47 13.18 -9.55
CA LEU A 262 25.82 12.15 -8.60
C LEU A 262 27.01 11.36 -9.13
N ILE A 263 28.07 11.27 -8.33
CA ILE A 263 29.20 10.36 -8.52
C ILE A 263 29.22 9.37 -7.36
N SER A 264 29.29 8.07 -7.64
CA SER A 264 29.57 7.03 -6.64
C SER A 264 30.13 5.78 -7.31
N GLY A 265 31.10 5.11 -6.68
CA GLY A 265 31.64 3.83 -7.21
C GLY A 265 32.23 3.94 -8.64
N GLY A 266 32.71 5.11 -9.05
CA GLY A 266 33.19 5.35 -10.42
C GLY A 266 32.07 5.57 -11.46
N ARG A 267 30.80 5.47 -11.07
CA ARG A 267 29.65 5.83 -11.90
C ARG A 267 29.29 7.30 -11.74
N ARG A 268 28.83 7.93 -12.82
CA ARG A 268 28.41 9.34 -12.87
C ARG A 268 27.08 9.47 -13.61
N THR A 269 26.16 10.23 -13.05
CA THR A 269 24.90 10.60 -13.71
C THR A 269 24.55 12.05 -13.42
N VAL A 270 23.84 12.70 -14.34
CA VAL A 270 23.52 14.13 -14.31
C VAL A 270 22.05 14.35 -14.64
N ARG A 271 21.42 15.31 -13.97
CA ARG A 271 20.07 15.79 -14.26
C ARG A 271 19.98 17.30 -14.18
N THR A 272 18.89 17.85 -14.69
CA THR A 272 18.59 19.29 -14.66
C THR A 272 17.45 19.60 -13.70
N PHE A 273 17.47 20.80 -13.11
CA PHE A 273 16.31 21.37 -12.42
C PHE A 273 16.14 22.86 -12.70
N HIS A 274 14.92 23.34 -12.47
CA HIS A 274 14.55 24.74 -12.63
C HIS A 274 14.33 25.39 -11.27
N LEU A 275 15.17 26.35 -10.91
CA LEU A 275 14.99 27.19 -9.74
C LEU A 275 14.12 28.39 -10.10
N LEU A 276 13.04 28.57 -9.36
CA LEU A 276 12.22 29.77 -9.35
C LEU A 276 12.47 30.53 -8.06
N ARG A 277 12.57 31.84 -8.16
CA ARG A 277 12.63 32.75 -7.03
C ARG A 277 11.60 33.84 -7.22
#